data_AF-A0A3B8LVB2-F1
#
_entry.id   AF-A0A3B8LVB2-F1
#
_cell.length_a   1.000
_cell.length_b   1.000
_cell.length_c   1.000
_cell.angle_alpha   90.00
_cell.angle_beta   90.00
_cell.angle_gamma   90.00
#
_symmetry.space_group_name_H-M   'P 1'
#
loop_
_entity.id
_entity.type
_entity.pdbx_description
1 polymer ?
#
loop_
_entity_poly.entity_id
_entity_poly.type
_entity_poly.pdbx_seq_one_letter_code
_entity_poly.pdbx_strand_id
1 'polypeptide(L)'
;MTILLSTTLALAPVDTAKTAVTEGVGEVSSALQSAFQPVIDLLPSVVAMIAVLVVGFVVARLLARGVDAVGQRIGLDAAADRSGLAASMKKVGIERGLSAIVAQLVFWLLMCVFLVAAFNLLNLPSLSAATQKLVDYIPSLLAATTVVLIGLLIASFLRGVIATAADRIGITYADRLASGAYYILAMMTFIAAFDQLAIQFELLNQLILISFGALALGVGLSVGLGGRDVAGGIMSGYYVRQRMQSGDTVDVAGIQGIVREVGPVATVIETTNDGLTHRHTVPNAKMLSEAVR
;
A
#
# COMPACT_ATOMS: atom_id res chain seq x y z
N MET A 1 60.44 27.84 86.41
CA MET A 1 60.93 28.91 85.52
C MET A 1 62.38 28.54 85.24
N THR A 2 62.81 28.13 84.04
CA THR A 2 62.61 28.67 82.68
C THR A 2 63.13 27.55 81.73
N ILE A 3 62.28 26.84 80.99
CA ILE A 3 61.81 27.08 79.61
C ILE A 3 62.91 27.03 78.53
N LEU A 4 62.83 25.94 77.76
CA LEU A 4 63.05 25.74 76.31
C LEU A 4 64.47 25.81 75.73
N LEU A 5 65.02 24.61 75.51
CA LEU A 5 65.88 24.33 74.35
C LEU A 5 65.45 22.99 73.74
N SER A 6 64.91 23.02 72.52
CA SER A 6 65.20 22.06 71.45
C SER A 6 64.22 22.28 70.30
N THR A 7 64.55 23.23 69.44
CA THR A 7 63.96 23.39 68.11
C THR A 7 64.50 22.27 67.23
N THR A 8 63.88 21.09 67.30
CA THR A 8 64.18 19.98 66.38
C THR A 8 63.44 20.28 65.08
N LEU A 9 64.13 20.93 64.15
CA LEU A 9 63.68 21.10 62.78
C LEU A 9 63.62 19.71 62.14
N ALA A 10 62.45 19.08 62.18
CA ALA A 10 62.19 17.83 61.50
C ALA A 10 62.30 18.06 59.98
N LEU A 11 63.47 17.79 59.42
CA LEU A 11 63.63 17.54 57.99
C LEU A 11 62.64 16.44 57.63
N ALA A 12 61.55 16.80 56.93
CA ALA A 12 60.69 15.81 56.30
C ALA A 12 61.61 14.89 55.47
N PRO A 13 61.59 13.56 55.69
CA PRO A 13 62.53 12.68 55.04
C PRO A 13 62.37 12.82 53.53
N VAL A 14 63.48 12.86 52.80
CA VAL A 14 63.52 12.88 51.33
C VAL A 14 62.64 11.77 50.72
N ASP A 15 62.45 10.68 51.47
CA ASP A 15 61.58 9.56 51.12
C ASP A 15 60.09 9.93 51.08
N THR A 16 59.61 10.84 51.94
CA THR A 16 58.23 11.35 51.93
C THR A 16 57.96 12.26 50.72
N ALA A 17 58.97 13.05 50.32
CA ALA A 17 58.89 13.86 49.11
C ALA A 17 58.93 12.99 47.84
N LYS A 18 59.72 11.91 47.84
CA LYS A 18 59.77 10.94 46.74
C LYS A 18 58.44 10.19 46.59
N THR A 19 57.85 9.70 47.69
CA THR A 19 56.56 9.00 47.65
C THR A 19 55.45 9.89 47.10
N ALA A 20 55.35 11.14 47.54
CA ALA A 20 54.35 12.09 47.04
C ALA A 20 54.49 12.39 45.54
N VAL A 21 55.73 12.44 45.01
CA VAL A 21 55.96 12.61 43.56
C VAL A 21 55.58 11.36 42.78
N THR A 22 55.91 10.16 43.25
CA THR A 22 55.48 8.90 42.61
C THR A 22 53.97 8.68 42.65
N GLU A 23 53.31 9.07 43.74
CA GLU A 23 51.84 9.03 43.85
C GLU A 23 51.19 10.03 42.88
N GLY A 24 51.69 11.27 42.83
CA GLY A 24 51.19 12.27 41.87
C GLY A 24 51.39 11.88 40.41
N VAL A 25 52.52 11.24 40.07
CA VAL A 25 52.74 10.70 38.72
C VAL A 25 51.78 9.53 38.43
N GLY A 26 51.48 8.68 39.42
CA GLY A 26 50.48 7.61 39.32
C GLY A 26 49.05 8.12 39.14
N GLU A 27 48.68 9.20 39.84
CA GLU A 27 47.39 9.88 39.71
C GLU A 27 47.23 10.53 38.34
N VAL A 28 48.27 11.23 37.84
CA VAL A 28 48.25 11.81 36.49
C VAL A 28 48.17 10.72 35.42
N SER A 29 48.90 9.62 35.58
CA SER A 29 48.84 8.49 34.65
C SER A 29 47.46 7.82 34.64
N SER A 30 46.85 7.62 35.81
CA SER A 30 45.50 7.02 35.90
C SER A 30 44.41 7.97 35.41
N ALA A 31 44.55 9.28 35.63
CA ALA A 31 43.66 10.29 35.06
C ALA A 31 43.77 10.33 33.52
N LEU A 32 44.99 10.26 32.98
CA LEU A 32 45.22 10.19 31.54
C LEU A 32 44.63 8.91 30.95
N GLN A 33 44.86 7.77 31.58
CA GLN A 33 44.29 6.49 31.15
C GLN A 33 42.76 6.50 31.20
N SER A 34 42.17 7.07 32.25
CA SER A 34 40.72 7.25 32.38
C SER A 34 40.15 8.20 31.32
N ALA A 35 40.94 9.18 30.86
CA ALA A 35 40.56 10.08 29.77
C ALA A 35 40.63 9.41 28.38
N PHE A 36 41.53 8.44 28.18
CA PHE A 36 41.67 7.71 26.91
C PHE A 36 40.82 6.44 26.82
N GLN A 37 40.40 5.86 27.96
CA GLN A 37 39.56 4.66 27.99
C GLN A 37 38.28 4.78 27.13
N PRO A 38 37.53 5.91 27.15
CA PRO A 38 36.36 6.08 26.28
C PRO A 38 36.69 6.05 24.79
N VAL A 39 37.89 6.50 24.39
CA VAL A 39 38.32 6.47 22.98
C VAL A 39 38.59 5.04 22.52
N ILE A 40 39.15 4.21 23.40
CA ILE A 40 39.38 2.78 23.14
C ILE A 40 38.05 2.04 23.03
N ASP A 41 37.09 2.37 23.89
CA ASP A 41 35.75 1.75 23.89
C ASP A 41 34.90 2.18 22.68
N LEU A 42 35.24 3.28 21.99
CA LEU A 42 34.59 3.73 20.76
C LEU A 42 35.08 2.99 19.49
N LEU A 43 36.26 2.37 19.50
CA LEU A 43 36.80 1.67 18.32
C LEU A 43 35.86 0.56 17.81
N PRO A 44 35.36 -0.35 18.67
CA PRO A 44 34.44 -1.40 18.24
C PRO A 44 33.12 -0.85 17.68
N SER A 45 32.57 0.22 18.29
CA SER A 45 31.30 0.81 17.86
C SER A 45 31.42 1.59 16.55
N VAL A 46 32.56 2.24 16.30
CA VAL A 46 32.85 2.87 15.00
C VAL A 46 32.94 1.83 13.88
N VAL A 47 33.56 0.67 14.13
CA VAL A 47 33.60 -0.42 13.16
C VAL A 47 32.19 -0.95 12.87
N ALA A 48 31.37 -1.13 13.91
CA ALA A 48 29.97 -1.56 13.76
C ALA A 48 29.12 -0.52 12.99
N MET A 49 29.30 0.78 13.27
CA MET A 49 28.67 1.89 12.54
C MET A 49 28.99 1.82 11.04
N ILE A 50 30.28 1.69 10.70
CA ILE A 50 30.73 1.61 9.30
C ILE A 50 30.12 0.37 8.63
N ALA A 51 30.12 -0.78 9.29
CA ALA A 51 29.52 -2.01 8.76
C ALA A 51 28.03 -1.82 8.44
N VAL A 52 27.26 -1.21 9.35
CA VAL A 52 25.84 -0.92 9.13
C VAL A 52 25.61 0.08 8.01
N LEU A 53 26.44 1.12 7.89
CA LEU A 53 26.34 2.07 6.76
C LEU A 53 26.58 1.38 5.41
N VAL A 54 27.55 0.47 5.34
CA VAL A 54 27.85 -0.28 4.12
C VAL A 54 26.67 -1.17 3.74
N VAL A 55 26.13 -1.93 4.70
CA VAL A 55 24.94 -2.78 4.47
C VAL A 55 23.74 -1.93 4.08
N GLY A 56 23.50 -0.83 4.81
CA GLY A 56 22.42 0.10 4.57
C GLY A 56 22.47 0.75 3.18
N PHE A 57 23.66 1.12 2.73
CA PHE A 57 23.86 1.64 1.37
C PHE A 57 23.46 0.62 0.30
N VAL A 58 23.83 -0.66 0.49
CA VAL A 58 23.48 -1.73 -0.46
C VAL A 58 21.96 -1.96 -0.49
N VAL A 59 21.32 -2.06 0.68
CA VAL A 59 19.87 -2.25 0.80
C VAL A 59 19.10 -1.07 0.23
N ALA A 60 19.46 0.17 0.61
CA ALA A 60 18.83 1.38 0.11
C ALA A 60 18.90 1.48 -1.41
N ARG A 61 20.05 1.11 -1.99
CA ARG A 61 20.24 1.12 -3.44
C ARG A 61 19.45 0.03 -4.16
N LEU A 62 19.28 -1.15 -3.56
CA LEU A 62 18.43 -2.21 -4.08
C LEU A 62 16.96 -1.80 -4.09
N LEU A 63 16.47 -1.25 -2.98
CA LEU A 63 15.08 -0.79 -2.86
C LEU A 63 14.78 0.37 -3.81
N ALA A 64 15.67 1.37 -3.90
CA ALA A 64 15.51 2.48 -4.83
C ALA A 64 15.43 2.00 -6.28
N ARG A 65 16.25 1.02 -6.69
CA ARG A 65 16.13 0.39 -8.01
C ARG A 65 14.81 -0.34 -8.20
N GLY A 66 14.30 -1.01 -7.16
CA GLY A 66 12.98 -1.63 -7.19
C GLY A 66 11.86 -0.61 -7.43
N VAL A 67 11.92 0.51 -6.70
CA VAL A 67 10.98 1.64 -6.85
C VAL A 67 11.06 2.25 -8.25
N ASP A 68 12.26 2.46 -8.78
CA ASP A 68 12.45 2.97 -10.15
C ASP A 68 11.88 2.00 -11.19
N ALA A 69 12.22 0.72 -11.10
CA ALA A 69 11.77 -0.31 -12.02
C ALA A 69 10.24 -0.48 -12.02
N VAL A 70 9.61 -0.42 -10.84
CA VAL A 70 8.15 -0.44 -10.74
C VAL A 70 7.57 0.88 -11.25
N GLY A 71 8.17 2.02 -10.91
CA GLY A 71 7.75 3.33 -11.37
C GLY A 71 7.68 3.44 -12.90
N GLN A 72 8.68 2.89 -13.58
CA GLN A 72 8.72 2.81 -15.03
C GLN A 72 7.66 1.85 -15.58
N ARG A 73 7.45 0.68 -14.96
CA ARG A 73 6.42 -0.28 -15.37
C ARG A 73 5.00 0.25 -15.22
N ILE A 74 4.74 1.09 -14.22
CA ILE A 74 3.42 1.72 -14.02
C ILE A 74 3.20 2.94 -14.92
N GLY A 75 4.22 3.37 -15.67
CA GLY A 75 4.12 4.50 -16.59
C GLY A 75 4.03 5.84 -15.87
N LEU A 76 4.65 5.99 -14.68
CA LEU A 76 4.77 7.29 -14.00
C LEU A 76 5.39 8.34 -14.92
N ASP A 77 6.39 7.94 -15.70
CA ASP A 77 7.03 8.81 -16.68
C ASP A 77 6.07 9.21 -17.80
N ALA A 78 5.27 8.27 -18.30
CA ALA A 78 4.23 8.54 -19.30
C ALA A 78 3.11 9.46 -18.76
N ALA A 79 2.79 9.38 -17.47
CA ALA A 79 1.84 10.28 -16.81
C ALA A 79 2.44 11.69 -16.61
N ALA A 80 3.72 11.78 -16.26
CA ALA A 80 4.45 13.04 -16.13
C ALA A 80 4.61 13.77 -17.47
N ASP A 81 4.83 13.01 -18.56
CA ASP A 81 4.86 13.55 -19.93
C ASP A 81 3.50 14.10 -20.35
N ARG A 82 2.40 13.38 -20.07
CA ARG A 82 1.03 13.80 -20.42
C ARG A 82 0.53 15.00 -19.62
N SER A 83 1.06 15.24 -18.43
CA SER A 83 0.68 16.37 -17.56
C SER A 83 1.52 17.63 -17.80
N GLY A 84 2.53 17.58 -18.68
CA GLY A 84 3.43 18.70 -18.95
C GLY A 84 4.47 18.94 -17.85
N LEU A 85 4.45 18.16 -16.76
CA LEU A 85 5.45 18.21 -15.69
C LEU A 85 6.86 17.92 -16.24
N ALA A 86 6.98 16.94 -17.13
CA ALA A 86 8.27 16.57 -17.71
C ALA A 86 8.91 17.72 -18.50
N ALA A 87 8.11 18.54 -19.18
CA ALA A 87 8.58 19.73 -19.91
C ALA A 87 9.08 20.82 -18.96
N SER A 88 8.43 21.00 -17.80
CA SER A 88 8.87 21.94 -16.76
C SER A 88 10.14 21.46 -16.07
N MET A 89 10.30 20.15 -15.85
CA MET A 89 11.50 19.57 -15.22
C MET A 89 12.74 19.67 -16.14
N LYS A 90 12.56 19.46 -17.45
CA LYS A 90 13.63 19.70 -18.45
C LYS A 90 14.11 21.14 -18.47
N LYS A 91 13.22 22.12 -18.27
CA LYS A 91 13.60 23.55 -18.22
C LYS A 91 14.47 23.91 -17.02
N VAL A 92 14.44 23.12 -15.95
CA VAL A 92 15.28 23.29 -14.75
C VAL A 92 16.53 22.39 -14.82
N GLY A 93 16.80 21.74 -15.97
CA GLY A 93 17.99 20.91 -16.19
C GLY A 93 17.88 19.48 -15.63
N ILE A 94 16.68 19.01 -15.31
CA ILE A 94 16.45 17.66 -14.80
C ILE A 94 16.09 16.74 -15.97
N GLU A 95 17.04 15.92 -16.42
CA GLU A 95 16.87 14.98 -17.54
C GLU A 95 16.35 13.59 -17.11
N ARG A 96 16.20 13.35 -15.80
CA ARG A 96 15.74 12.06 -15.27
C ARG A 96 14.21 11.97 -15.29
N GLY A 97 13.70 10.76 -15.53
CA GLY A 97 12.27 10.45 -15.40
C GLY A 97 11.74 10.72 -13.98
N LEU A 98 10.44 10.96 -13.86
CA LEU A 98 9.78 11.20 -12.57
C LEU A 98 9.95 9.97 -11.65
N SER A 99 9.88 8.76 -12.22
CA SER A 99 10.15 7.50 -11.52
C SER A 99 11.53 7.48 -10.85
N ALA A 100 12.57 7.89 -11.58
CA ALA A 100 13.94 7.92 -11.11
C ALA A 100 14.18 8.97 -10.02
N ILE A 101 13.45 10.09 -10.05
CA ILE A 101 13.54 11.12 -9.01
C ILE A 101 12.88 10.64 -7.73
N VAL A 102 11.71 10.01 -7.83
CA VAL A 102 11.05 9.39 -6.67
C VAL A 102 11.94 8.30 -6.08
N ALA A 103 12.55 7.45 -6.91
CA ALA A 103 13.51 6.45 -6.48
C ALA A 103 14.74 7.05 -5.79
N GLN A 104 15.28 8.16 -6.31
CA GLN A 104 16.40 8.89 -5.70
C GLN A 104 16.02 9.49 -4.34
N LEU A 105 14.80 10.00 -4.21
CA LEU A 105 14.28 10.55 -2.97
C LEU A 105 14.10 9.45 -1.91
N VAL A 106 13.59 8.28 -2.31
CA VAL A 106 13.49 7.09 -1.46
C VAL A 106 14.87 6.60 -1.02
N PHE A 107 15.87 6.59 -1.92
CA PHE A 107 17.26 6.26 -1.57
C PHE A 107 17.80 7.15 -0.46
N TRP A 108 17.65 8.48 -0.59
CA TRP A 108 18.13 9.42 0.42
C TRP A 108 17.41 9.29 1.76
N LEU A 109 16.09 9.05 1.75
CA LEU A 109 15.32 8.75 2.97
C LEU A 109 15.83 7.50 3.67
N LEU A 110 16.01 6.40 2.93
CA LEU A 110 16.55 5.15 3.46
C LEU A 110 17.97 5.34 4.01
N MET A 111 18.81 6.12 3.31
CA MET A 111 20.16 6.42 3.75
C MET A 111 20.17 7.18 5.07
N CYS A 112 19.27 8.17 5.25
CA CYS A 112 19.13 8.88 6.52
C CYS A 112 18.75 7.94 7.67
N VAL A 113 17.90 6.93 7.41
CA VAL A 113 17.54 5.92 8.41
C VAL A 113 18.76 5.09 8.82
N PHE A 114 19.51 4.56 7.84
CA PHE A 114 20.73 3.79 8.12
C PHE A 114 21.81 4.64 8.78
N LEU A 115 21.91 5.92 8.43
CA LEU A 115 22.84 6.86 9.03
C LEU A 115 22.59 7.04 10.52
N VAL A 116 21.32 7.26 10.90
CA VAL A 116 20.96 7.36 12.32
C VAL A 116 21.13 5.99 12.99
N ALA A 117 20.70 4.88 12.37
CA ALA A 117 20.96 3.53 12.87
C ALA A 117 22.46 3.21 13.08
N ALA A 118 23.33 3.86 12.32
CA ALA A 118 24.77 3.73 12.50
C ALA A 118 25.27 4.58 13.68
N PHE A 119 24.80 5.82 13.83
CA PHE A 119 25.13 6.68 14.99
C PHE A 119 24.64 6.11 16.33
N ASN A 120 23.56 5.36 16.29
CA ASN A 120 23.01 4.61 17.42
C ASN A 120 24.00 3.61 18.02
N LEU A 121 24.80 2.96 17.18
CA LEU A 121 25.80 1.97 17.60
C LEU A 121 26.95 2.59 18.40
N LEU A 122 27.15 3.91 18.29
CA LEU A 122 28.12 4.64 19.12
C LEU A 122 27.69 4.73 20.59
N ASN A 123 26.47 4.28 20.92
CA ASN A 123 25.98 4.06 22.28
C ASN A 123 26.10 5.28 23.20
N LEU A 124 25.89 6.49 22.64
CA LEU A 124 25.81 7.71 23.44
C LEU A 124 24.49 7.67 24.24
N PRO A 125 24.52 7.62 25.58
CA PRO A 125 23.37 7.29 26.43
C PRO A 125 22.21 8.30 26.33
N SER A 126 22.45 9.51 25.80
CA SER A 126 21.41 10.52 25.54
C SER A 126 20.68 10.32 24.20
N LEU A 127 21.16 9.42 23.33
CA LEU A 127 20.63 9.18 21.99
C LEU A 127 19.81 7.88 21.89
N SER A 128 20.02 6.92 22.81
CA SER A 128 19.59 5.51 22.67
C SER A 128 18.07 5.27 22.53
N ALA A 129 17.21 6.15 23.04
CA ALA A 129 15.76 6.01 22.90
C ALA A 129 15.24 6.42 21.51
N ALA A 130 15.77 7.52 20.95
CA ALA A 130 15.43 7.96 19.58
C ALA A 130 16.03 7.00 18.54
N THR A 131 17.22 6.52 18.85
CA THR A 131 17.93 5.44 18.21
C THR A 131 17.11 4.16 18.06
N GLN A 132 16.57 3.61 19.17
CA GLN A 132 15.84 2.34 19.18
C GLN A 132 14.59 2.40 18.29
N LYS A 133 13.81 3.49 18.41
CA LYS A 133 12.62 3.72 17.59
C LYS A 133 12.89 3.72 16.09
N LEU A 134 14.09 4.14 15.69
CA LEU A 134 14.46 4.19 14.29
C LEU A 134 14.84 2.81 13.74
N VAL A 135 15.45 1.96 14.57
CA VAL A 135 15.75 0.56 14.21
C VAL A 135 14.45 -0.23 14.08
N ASP A 136 13.50 -0.01 14.97
CA ASP A 136 12.15 -0.61 14.92
C ASP A 136 11.35 -0.14 13.68
N TYR A 137 11.75 0.98 13.06
CA TYR A 137 11.15 1.49 11.83
C TYR A 137 11.67 0.81 10.56
N ILE A 138 12.77 0.06 10.64
CA ILE A 138 13.37 -0.61 9.47
C ILE A 138 12.47 -1.75 8.96
N PRO A 139 11.96 -2.67 9.81
CA PRO A 139 11.05 -3.72 9.36
C PRO A 139 9.76 -3.18 8.75
N SER A 140 9.18 -2.12 9.34
CA SER A 140 7.99 -1.46 8.79
C SER A 140 8.26 -0.83 7.43
N LEU A 141 9.39 -0.15 7.24
CA LEU A 141 9.74 0.45 5.96
C LEU A 141 9.94 -0.58 4.84
N LEU A 142 10.55 -1.74 5.16
CA LEU A 142 10.67 -2.86 4.23
C LEU A 142 9.31 -3.45 3.86
N ALA A 143 8.44 -3.66 4.86
CA ALA A 143 7.10 -4.17 4.63
C ALA A 143 6.25 -3.18 3.81
N ALA A 144 6.36 -1.87 4.06
CA ALA A 144 5.65 -0.82 3.31
C ALA A 144 6.07 -0.85 1.83
N THR A 145 7.38 -0.92 1.58
CA THR A 145 7.91 -1.03 0.23
C THR A 145 7.43 -2.30 -0.48
N THR A 146 7.40 -3.42 0.24
CA THR A 146 6.92 -4.72 -0.28
C THR A 146 5.44 -4.65 -0.64
N VAL A 147 4.61 -4.04 0.22
CA VAL A 147 3.19 -3.81 -0.03
C VAL A 147 2.98 -2.97 -1.28
N VAL A 148 3.74 -1.88 -1.47
CA VAL A 148 3.65 -1.06 -2.69
C VAL A 148 4.01 -1.87 -3.94
N LEU A 149 5.13 -2.61 -3.90
CA LEU A 149 5.58 -3.43 -5.03
C LEU A 149 4.53 -4.47 -5.44
N ILE A 150 4.03 -5.25 -4.47
CA ILE A 150 3.05 -6.32 -4.72
C ILE A 150 1.70 -5.72 -5.11
N GLY A 151 1.23 -4.69 -4.41
CA GLY A 151 -0.07 -4.09 -4.65
C GLY A 151 -0.16 -3.40 -6.00
N LEU A 152 0.87 -2.69 -6.45
CA LEU A 152 0.91 -2.11 -7.80
C LEU A 152 0.96 -3.18 -8.89
N LEU A 153 1.67 -4.29 -8.65
CA LEU A 153 1.68 -5.43 -9.57
C LEU A 153 0.27 -6.01 -9.72
N ILE A 154 -0.42 -6.27 -8.61
CA ILE A 154 -1.80 -6.77 -8.61
C ILE A 154 -2.73 -5.76 -9.31
N ALA A 155 -2.61 -4.47 -9.01
CA ALA A 155 -3.42 -3.43 -9.65
C ALA A 155 -3.23 -3.40 -11.18
N SER A 156 -1.98 -3.52 -11.64
CA SER A 156 -1.67 -3.57 -13.08
C SER A 156 -2.22 -4.82 -13.77
N PHE A 157 -2.16 -5.96 -13.10
CA PHE A 157 -2.75 -7.21 -13.59
C PHE A 157 -4.27 -7.09 -13.70
N LEU A 158 -4.93 -6.60 -12.64
CA LEU A 158 -6.38 -6.38 -12.63
C LEU A 158 -6.82 -5.38 -13.70
N ARG A 159 -6.04 -4.32 -13.97
CA ARG A 159 -6.32 -3.39 -15.07
C ARG A 159 -6.43 -4.13 -16.40
N GLY A 160 -5.48 -5.02 -16.70
CA GLY A 160 -5.50 -5.82 -17.93
C GLY A 160 -6.72 -6.74 -18.01
N VAL A 161 -7.07 -7.39 -16.91
CA VAL A 161 -8.27 -8.25 -16.81
C VAL A 161 -9.54 -7.43 -17.05
N ILE A 162 -9.68 -6.28 -16.39
CA ILE A 162 -10.86 -5.41 -16.50
C ILE A 162 -10.99 -4.83 -17.91
N ALA A 163 -9.89 -4.37 -18.51
CA ALA A 163 -9.91 -3.84 -19.88
C ALA A 163 -10.37 -4.92 -20.87
N THR A 164 -9.80 -6.12 -20.77
CA THR A 164 -10.15 -7.25 -21.65
C THR A 164 -11.60 -7.69 -21.47
N ALA A 165 -12.09 -7.75 -20.22
CA ALA A 165 -13.47 -8.14 -19.93
C ALA A 165 -14.47 -7.09 -20.43
N ALA A 166 -14.19 -5.80 -20.23
CA ALA A 166 -15.05 -4.71 -20.66
C ALA A 166 -15.12 -4.59 -22.19
N ASP A 167 -13.99 -4.80 -22.87
CA ASP A 167 -13.91 -4.81 -24.33
C ASP A 167 -14.75 -5.96 -24.94
N ARG A 168 -14.69 -7.15 -24.34
CA ARG A 168 -15.52 -8.31 -24.76
C ARG A 168 -17.03 -8.08 -24.66
N ILE A 169 -17.48 -7.19 -23.77
CA ILE A 169 -18.89 -6.87 -23.57
C ILE A 169 -19.31 -5.65 -24.43
N GLY A 170 -18.40 -5.09 -25.23
CA GLY A 170 -18.68 -3.97 -26.13
C GLY A 170 -18.74 -2.62 -25.44
N ILE A 171 -18.10 -2.45 -24.28
CA ILE A 171 -18.08 -1.18 -23.56
C ILE A 171 -17.09 -0.23 -24.24
N THR A 172 -17.60 0.83 -24.89
CA THR A 172 -16.81 1.86 -25.61
C THR A 172 -15.75 2.56 -24.75
N TYR A 173 -15.86 2.48 -23.42
CA TYR A 173 -14.98 3.14 -22.45
C TYR A 173 -14.14 2.15 -21.62
N ALA A 174 -13.96 0.92 -22.09
CA ALA A 174 -13.26 -0.16 -21.38
C ALA A 174 -11.90 0.27 -20.78
N ASP A 175 -11.08 0.96 -21.56
CA ASP A 175 -9.76 1.44 -21.10
C ASP A 175 -9.85 2.49 -20.00
N ARG A 176 -10.84 3.39 -20.05
CA ARG A 176 -11.04 4.41 -19.02
C ARG A 176 -11.52 3.78 -17.72
N LEU A 177 -12.42 2.80 -17.82
CA LEU A 177 -12.91 2.05 -16.67
C LEU A 177 -11.78 1.26 -16.00
N ALA A 178 -10.98 0.55 -16.80
CA ALA A 178 -9.82 -0.19 -16.31
C ALA A 178 -8.77 0.72 -15.67
N SER A 179 -8.51 1.88 -16.27
CA SER A 179 -7.58 2.88 -15.72
C SER A 179 -8.11 3.48 -14.41
N GLY A 180 -9.41 3.73 -14.31
CA GLY A 180 -10.06 4.17 -13.07
C GLY A 180 -9.90 3.15 -11.94
N ALA A 181 -10.17 1.87 -12.23
CA ALA A 181 -9.96 0.78 -11.28
C ALA A 181 -8.49 0.67 -10.83
N TYR A 182 -7.55 0.82 -11.76
CA TYR A 182 -6.13 0.85 -11.45
C TYR A 182 -5.78 1.97 -10.45
N TYR A 183 -6.25 3.20 -10.68
CA TYR A 183 -5.96 4.31 -9.77
C TYR A 183 -6.55 4.10 -8.38
N ILE A 184 -7.75 3.52 -8.28
CA ILE A 184 -8.36 3.17 -7.00
C ILE A 184 -7.51 2.13 -6.27
N LEU A 185 -7.12 1.04 -6.94
CA LEU A 185 -6.30 -0.02 -6.34
C LEU A 185 -4.90 0.47 -5.96
N ALA A 186 -4.30 1.33 -6.78
CA ALA A 186 -3.02 1.96 -6.48
C ALA A 186 -3.14 2.86 -5.24
N MET A 187 -4.19 3.69 -5.15
CA MET A 187 -4.46 4.52 -3.98
C MET A 187 -4.62 3.67 -2.71
N MET A 188 -5.39 2.58 -2.77
CA MET A 188 -5.55 1.64 -1.65
C MET A 188 -4.23 1.00 -1.24
N THR A 189 -3.39 0.63 -2.22
CA THR A 189 -2.06 0.08 -1.96
C THR A 189 -1.17 1.08 -1.23
N PHE A 190 -1.18 2.36 -1.63
CA PHE A 190 -0.43 3.40 -0.94
C PHE A 190 -0.91 3.59 0.50
N ILE A 191 -2.22 3.58 0.73
CA ILE A 191 -2.78 3.68 2.09
C ILE A 191 -2.33 2.50 2.95
N ALA A 192 -2.40 1.27 2.42
CA ALA A 192 -1.92 0.08 3.13
C ALA A 192 -0.41 0.14 3.44
N ALA A 193 0.39 0.75 2.56
CA ALA A 193 1.80 0.97 2.81
C ALA A 193 2.05 2.01 3.92
N PHE A 194 1.22 3.05 4.01
CA PHE A 194 1.29 4.03 5.11
C PHE A 194 0.91 3.44 6.46
N ASP A 195 -0.04 2.49 6.49
CA ASP A 195 -0.40 1.76 7.71
C ASP A 195 0.81 1.00 8.26
N GLN A 196 1.59 0.36 7.39
CA GLN A 196 2.81 -0.32 7.77
C GLN A 196 3.86 0.63 8.37
N LEU A 197 3.87 1.90 7.96
CA LEU A 197 4.76 2.95 8.50
C LEU A 197 4.30 3.50 9.87
N ALA A 198 3.29 2.89 10.51
CA ALA A 198 2.70 3.33 11.77
C ALA A 198 2.22 4.79 11.77
N ILE A 199 1.95 5.35 10.58
CA ILE A 199 1.33 6.66 10.45
C ILE A 199 -0.18 6.44 10.57
N GLN A 200 -0.73 6.69 11.77
CA GLN A 200 -2.14 6.47 12.05
C GLN A 200 -3.01 7.49 11.31
N PHE A 201 -3.46 7.12 10.13
CA PHE A 201 -4.43 7.86 9.33
C PHE A 201 -5.87 7.43 9.65
N GLU A 202 -6.20 7.21 10.93
CA GLU A 202 -7.46 6.58 11.32
C GLU A 202 -8.69 7.30 10.75
N LEU A 203 -8.72 8.63 10.83
CA LEU A 203 -9.80 9.45 10.29
C LEU A 203 -9.90 9.34 8.75
N LEU A 204 -8.77 9.31 8.04
CA LEU A 204 -8.76 9.16 6.59
C LEU A 204 -9.23 7.75 6.18
N ASN A 205 -8.80 6.71 6.90
CA ASN A 205 -9.21 5.33 6.64
C ASN A 205 -10.73 5.18 6.83
N GLN A 206 -11.29 5.73 7.91
CA GLN A 206 -12.74 5.74 8.14
C GLN A 206 -13.50 6.50 7.06
N LEU A 207 -13.04 7.68 6.63
CA LEU A 207 -13.68 8.44 5.56
C LEU A 207 -13.69 7.67 4.23
N ILE A 208 -12.60 6.98 3.90
CA ILE A 208 -12.51 6.14 2.70
C ILE A 208 -13.45 4.95 2.82
N LEU A 209 -13.46 4.26 3.96
CA LEU A 209 -14.34 3.12 4.20
C LEU A 209 -15.82 3.50 4.12
N ILE A 210 -16.21 4.64 4.71
CA ILE A 210 -17.59 5.15 4.66
C ILE A 210 -17.95 5.57 3.24
N SER A 211 -17.09 6.29 2.53
CA SER A 211 -17.38 6.75 1.16
C SER A 211 -17.50 5.60 0.15
N PHE A 212 -16.56 4.64 0.18
CA PHE A 212 -16.67 3.43 -0.63
C PHE A 212 -17.83 2.54 -0.18
N GLY A 213 -18.11 2.46 1.12
CA GLY A 213 -19.27 1.75 1.64
C GLY A 213 -20.58 2.34 1.11
N ALA A 214 -20.72 3.67 1.12
CA ALA A 214 -21.87 4.37 0.57
C ALA A 214 -21.99 4.18 -0.94
N LEU A 215 -20.88 4.22 -1.69
CA LEU A 215 -20.87 4.02 -3.13
C LEU A 215 -21.24 2.57 -3.49
N ALA A 216 -20.67 1.59 -2.77
CA ALA A 216 -21.00 0.18 -2.93
C ALA A 216 -22.49 -0.08 -2.63
N LEU A 217 -23.02 0.51 -1.57
CA LEU A 217 -24.45 0.45 -1.25
C LEU A 217 -25.31 1.11 -2.34
N GLY A 218 -24.93 2.28 -2.83
CA GLY A 218 -25.65 2.98 -3.89
C GLY A 218 -25.70 2.19 -5.19
N VAL A 219 -24.56 1.65 -5.62
CA VAL A 219 -24.47 0.78 -6.81
C VAL A 219 -25.25 -0.51 -6.60
N GLY A 220 -25.11 -1.15 -5.43
CA GLY A 220 -25.82 -2.38 -5.08
C GLY A 220 -27.34 -2.19 -5.09
N LEU A 221 -27.83 -1.09 -4.50
CA LEU A 221 -29.26 -0.76 -4.50
C LEU A 221 -29.76 -0.39 -5.90
N SER A 222 -28.99 0.37 -6.67
CA SER A 222 -29.35 0.75 -8.04
C SER A 222 -29.51 -0.49 -8.93
N VAL A 223 -28.55 -1.41 -8.89
CA VAL A 223 -28.60 -2.67 -9.67
C VAL A 223 -29.67 -3.62 -9.12
N GLY A 224 -29.79 -3.75 -7.80
CA GLY A 224 -30.75 -4.65 -7.16
C GLY A 224 -32.20 -4.23 -7.39
N LEU A 225 -32.52 -2.94 -7.19
CA LEU A 225 -33.86 -2.41 -7.40
C LEU A 225 -34.19 -2.29 -8.89
N GLY A 226 -33.24 -1.83 -9.72
CA GLY A 226 -33.42 -1.71 -11.18
C GLY A 226 -33.51 -3.05 -11.91
N GLY A 227 -32.86 -4.10 -11.40
CA GLY A 227 -32.87 -5.44 -11.97
C GLY A 227 -33.98 -6.35 -11.45
N ARG A 228 -34.82 -5.87 -10.51
CA ARG A 228 -35.84 -6.67 -9.83
C ARG A 228 -36.79 -7.38 -10.80
N ASP A 229 -37.26 -6.68 -11.82
CA ASP A 229 -38.23 -7.23 -12.78
C ASP A 229 -37.59 -8.29 -13.69
N VAL A 230 -36.34 -8.10 -14.07
CA VAL A 230 -35.58 -9.07 -14.87
C VAL A 230 -35.31 -10.34 -14.05
N ALA A 231 -34.86 -10.18 -12.80
CA ALA A 231 -34.64 -11.31 -11.89
C ALA A 231 -35.95 -12.07 -11.62
N GLY A 232 -37.05 -11.35 -11.40
CA GLY A 232 -38.39 -11.93 -11.27
C GLY A 232 -38.79 -12.72 -12.52
N GLY A 233 -38.60 -12.14 -13.70
CA GLY A 233 -38.88 -12.80 -14.98
C GLY A 233 -38.07 -14.08 -15.20
N ILE A 234 -36.78 -14.09 -14.84
CA ILE A 234 -35.91 -15.29 -14.90
C ILE A 234 -36.43 -16.40 -14.00
N MET A 235 -36.77 -16.06 -12.75
CA MET A 235 -37.33 -17.02 -11.80
C MET A 235 -38.67 -17.58 -12.29
N SER A 236 -39.57 -16.71 -12.78
CA SER A 236 -40.82 -17.16 -13.38
C SER A 236 -40.60 -18.04 -14.60
N GLY A 237 -39.62 -17.73 -15.45
CA GLY A 237 -39.27 -18.54 -16.62
C GLY A 237 -38.85 -19.96 -16.27
N TYR A 238 -38.10 -20.14 -15.18
CA TYR A 238 -37.74 -21.46 -14.68
C TYR A 238 -38.99 -22.30 -14.36
N TYR A 239 -39.99 -21.73 -13.69
CA TYR A 239 -41.23 -22.43 -13.35
C TYR A 239 -42.13 -22.65 -14.57
N VAL A 240 -42.22 -21.68 -15.49
CA VAL A 240 -43.03 -21.81 -16.72
C VAL A 240 -42.47 -22.94 -17.60
N ARG A 241 -41.14 -23.07 -17.73
CA ARG A 241 -40.51 -24.19 -18.46
C ARG A 241 -40.82 -25.57 -17.88
N GLN A 242 -41.09 -25.65 -16.58
CA GLN A 242 -41.47 -26.91 -15.93
C GLN A 242 -42.95 -27.24 -16.11
N ARG A 243 -43.82 -26.23 -16.24
CA ARG A 243 -45.28 -26.40 -16.31
C ARG A 243 -45.84 -26.43 -17.73
N MET A 244 -45.18 -25.78 -18.67
CA MET A 244 -45.65 -25.61 -20.05
C MET A 244 -44.56 -26.06 -21.03
N GLN A 245 -44.98 -26.79 -22.05
CA GLN A 245 -44.11 -27.28 -23.11
C GLN A 245 -44.42 -26.55 -24.43
N SER A 246 -43.43 -26.47 -25.31
CA SER A 246 -43.65 -25.99 -26.68
C SER A 246 -44.71 -26.85 -27.37
N GLY A 247 -45.75 -26.21 -27.89
CA GLY A 247 -46.93 -26.85 -28.48
C GLY A 247 -48.19 -26.81 -27.60
N ASP A 248 -48.09 -26.40 -26.33
CA ASP A 248 -49.26 -26.22 -25.47
C ASP A 248 -50.12 -25.04 -25.92
N THR A 249 -51.44 -25.23 -26.00
CA THR A 249 -52.39 -24.13 -26.15
C THR A 249 -52.54 -23.44 -24.81
N VAL A 250 -52.42 -22.11 -24.79
CA VAL A 250 -52.52 -21.30 -23.59
C VAL A 250 -53.36 -20.05 -23.85
N ASP A 251 -54.12 -19.63 -22.85
CA ASP A 251 -54.80 -18.34 -22.80
C ASP A 251 -54.14 -17.49 -21.72
N VAL A 252 -53.52 -16.37 -22.12
CA VAL A 252 -52.82 -15.46 -21.22
C VAL A 252 -53.10 -14.03 -21.60
N ALA A 253 -53.53 -13.23 -20.64
CA ALA A 253 -53.84 -11.81 -20.84
C ALA A 253 -54.84 -11.55 -21.99
N GLY A 254 -55.78 -12.49 -22.21
CA GLY A 254 -56.80 -12.41 -23.27
C GLY A 254 -56.28 -12.77 -24.67
N ILE A 255 -55.09 -13.36 -24.78
CA ILE A 255 -54.51 -13.84 -26.03
C ILE A 255 -54.47 -15.37 -25.98
N GLN A 256 -55.28 -16.01 -26.81
CA GLN A 256 -55.19 -17.44 -27.07
C GLN A 256 -54.18 -17.73 -28.17
N GLY A 257 -53.29 -18.68 -27.91
CA GLY A 257 -52.27 -19.12 -28.86
C GLY A 257 -51.56 -20.37 -28.41
N ILE A 258 -50.60 -20.80 -29.22
CA ILE A 258 -49.76 -21.97 -28.96
C ILE A 258 -48.40 -21.50 -28.46
N VAL A 259 -47.89 -22.10 -27.39
CA VAL A 259 -46.54 -21.81 -26.86
C VAL A 259 -45.51 -22.27 -27.87
N ARG A 260 -44.69 -21.34 -28.38
CA ARG A 260 -43.59 -21.66 -29.29
C ARG A 260 -42.29 -21.91 -28.55
N GLU A 261 -41.91 -20.95 -27.72
CA GLU A 261 -40.65 -20.98 -26.97
C GLU A 261 -40.82 -20.30 -25.62
N VAL A 262 -40.39 -20.96 -24.55
CA VAL A 262 -40.31 -20.35 -23.22
C VAL A 262 -38.89 -19.82 -23.02
N GLY A 263 -38.67 -18.52 -23.19
CA GLY A 263 -37.39 -17.87 -22.95
C GLY A 263 -37.09 -17.68 -21.44
N PRO A 264 -35.92 -17.13 -21.07
CA PRO A 264 -35.58 -16.87 -19.68
C PRO A 264 -36.50 -15.84 -19.04
N VAL A 265 -36.82 -14.74 -19.72
CA VAL A 265 -37.61 -13.62 -19.16
C VAL A 265 -39.03 -13.57 -19.69
N ALA A 266 -39.25 -14.04 -20.92
CA ALA A 266 -40.56 -14.02 -21.59
C ALA A 266 -40.78 -15.28 -22.43
N THR A 267 -42.05 -15.63 -22.62
CA THR A 267 -42.51 -16.73 -23.46
C THR A 267 -43.09 -16.16 -24.75
N VAL A 268 -42.78 -16.81 -25.87
CA VAL A 268 -43.34 -16.46 -27.18
C VAL A 268 -44.54 -17.36 -27.44
N ILE A 269 -45.71 -16.74 -27.59
CA ILE A 269 -46.94 -17.40 -28.00
C ILE A 269 -47.27 -17.03 -29.44
N GLU A 270 -47.82 -17.98 -30.18
CA GLU A 270 -48.15 -17.84 -31.59
C GLU A 270 -49.67 -17.94 -31.75
N THR A 271 -50.30 -16.89 -32.26
CA THR A 271 -51.75 -16.86 -32.55
C THR A 271 -51.96 -16.84 -34.06
N THR A 272 -52.99 -17.53 -34.54
CA THR A 272 -53.34 -17.58 -35.97
C THR A 272 -54.69 -16.92 -36.15
N ASN A 273 -54.72 -15.80 -36.84
CA ASN A 273 -55.96 -15.08 -37.14
C ASN A 273 -55.98 -14.72 -38.63
N ASP A 274 -57.11 -14.94 -39.31
CA ASP A 274 -57.26 -14.71 -40.76
C ASP A 274 -56.16 -15.34 -41.65
N GLY A 275 -55.61 -16.49 -41.24
CA GLY A 275 -54.54 -17.19 -41.96
C GLY A 275 -53.14 -16.58 -41.82
N LEU A 276 -52.99 -15.51 -41.03
CA LEU A 276 -51.71 -14.88 -40.71
C LEU A 276 -51.27 -15.25 -39.28
N THR A 277 -49.99 -15.55 -39.15
CA THR A 277 -49.39 -16.00 -37.89
C THR A 277 -48.71 -14.83 -37.18
N HIS A 278 -49.19 -14.51 -35.97
CA HIS A 278 -48.65 -13.43 -35.15
C HIS A 278 -47.94 -13.98 -33.91
N ARG A 279 -46.73 -13.49 -33.65
CA ARG A 279 -45.95 -13.85 -32.46
C ARG A 279 -46.07 -12.75 -31.41
N HIS A 280 -46.49 -13.14 -30.22
CA HIS A 280 -46.60 -12.25 -29.07
C HIS A 280 -45.61 -12.68 -28.00
N THR A 281 -44.85 -11.71 -27.48
CA THR A 281 -43.90 -11.94 -26.38
C THR A 281 -44.58 -11.57 -25.07
N VAL A 282 -44.83 -12.57 -24.22
CA VAL A 282 -45.50 -12.40 -22.93
C VAL A 282 -44.49 -12.58 -21.80
N PRO A 283 -44.35 -11.62 -20.86
CA PRO A 283 -43.46 -11.78 -19.71
C PRO A 283 -43.76 -13.04 -18.91
N ASN A 284 -42.74 -13.79 -18.53
CA ASN A 284 -42.91 -15.06 -17.80
C ASN A 284 -43.60 -14.88 -16.45
N ALA A 285 -43.45 -13.70 -15.83
CA ALA A 285 -44.17 -13.35 -14.61
C ALA A 285 -45.70 -13.42 -14.81
N LYS A 286 -46.22 -12.94 -15.95
CA LYS A 286 -47.64 -13.03 -16.30
C LYS A 286 -48.05 -14.43 -16.71
N MET A 287 -47.19 -15.13 -17.48
CA MET A 287 -47.44 -16.53 -17.84
C MET A 287 -47.58 -17.42 -16.60
N LEU A 288 -46.86 -17.12 -15.51
CA LEU A 288 -46.93 -17.92 -14.30
C LEU A 288 -48.20 -17.64 -13.48
N SER A 289 -48.70 -16.41 -13.47
CA SER A 289 -49.83 -15.97 -12.63
C SER A 289 -51.19 -16.05 -13.31
N GLU A 290 -51.24 -15.82 -14.62
CA GLU A 290 -52.50 -15.60 -15.36
C GLU A 290 -52.79 -16.69 -16.40
N ALA A 291 -51.82 -17.56 -16.72
CA ALA A 291 -52.02 -18.55 -17.77
C ALA A 291 -52.99 -19.65 -17.37
N VAL A 292 -53.96 -19.87 -18.25
CA VAL A 292 -54.88 -20.99 -18.19
C VAL A 292 -54.59 -21.93 -19.37
N ARG A 293 -54.60 -23.23 -19.07
CA ARG A 293 -54.33 -24.32 -20.02
C ARG A 293 -55.62 -25.04 -20.36
#